data_AF-A0A3B9DHT6-F1
#
_entry.id   AF-A0A3B9DHT6-F1
#
_cell.length_a   1.000
_cell.length_b   1.000
_cell.length_c   1.000
_cell.angle_alpha   90.00
_cell.angle_beta   90.00
_cell.angle_gamma   90.00
#
_symmetry.space_group_name_H-M   'P 1'
#
loop_
_entity.id
_entity.type
_entity.pdbx_description
1 polymer ?
#
loop_
_entity_poly.entity_id
_entity_poly.type
_entity_poly.pdbx_seq_one_letter_code
_entity_poly.pdbx_strand_id
1 'polypeptide(L)'
;HYGVPNVYGSHFRRIYLDGEIAEQRGGILGQGSLLTATSYANRTSPVLRGKWVLTNILGTPPPAPPPDVADLPESGLDGQPANIRDRMLQHRADPACSGCHAPMDPL
;
A
#
# COMPACT_ATOMS: atom_id res chain seq x y z
N HIS A 1 -18.17 -18.07 12.15
CA HIS A 1 -17.86 -16.70 11.67
C HIS A 1 -16.34 -16.53 11.75
N TYR A 2 -15.66 -16.07 10.70
CA TYR A 2 -14.19 -16.04 10.55
C TYR A 2 -13.41 -17.38 10.40
N GLY A 3 -14.07 -18.55 10.39
CA GLY A 3 -13.41 -19.84 10.13
C GLY A 3 -12.47 -20.34 11.24
N VAL A 4 -12.42 -19.66 12.39
CA VAL A 4 -11.61 -20.08 13.55
C VAL A 4 -12.50 -20.89 14.51
N PRO A 5 -12.21 -22.18 14.76
CA PRO A 5 -13.00 -23.02 15.66
C PRO A 5 -12.77 -22.64 17.13
N ASN A 6 -13.67 -23.10 18.01
CA ASN A 6 -13.52 -23.04 19.47
C ASN A 6 -13.42 -21.62 20.10
N VAL A 7 -13.95 -20.59 19.44
CA VAL A 7 -14.02 -19.22 19.98
C VAL A 7 -15.36 -18.97 20.65
N TYR A 8 -15.34 -18.73 21.96
CA TYR A 8 -16.53 -18.47 22.78
C TYR A 8 -16.33 -17.27 23.71
N GLY A 9 -17.37 -16.48 23.94
CA GLY A 9 -17.32 -15.29 24.82
C GLY A 9 -16.69 -14.06 24.15
N SER A 10 -16.46 -13.00 24.94
CA SER A 10 -16.06 -11.67 24.47
C SER A 10 -14.63 -11.26 24.84
N HIS A 11 -13.86 -12.11 25.50
CA HIS A 11 -12.49 -11.80 25.91
C HIS A 11 -11.47 -11.97 24.78
N PHE A 12 -10.39 -11.20 24.86
CA PHE A 12 -9.28 -11.32 23.93
C PHE A 12 -8.53 -12.64 24.12
N ARG A 13 -8.16 -13.27 22.99
CA ARG A 13 -7.44 -14.55 22.96
C ARG A 13 -6.41 -14.50 21.86
N ARG A 14 -5.18 -14.95 22.13
CA ARG A 14 -4.18 -15.18 21.09
C ARG A 14 -4.56 -16.47 20.34
N ILE A 15 -4.68 -16.37 19.02
CA ILE A 15 -4.92 -17.51 18.13
C ILE A 15 -3.73 -17.61 17.19
N TYR A 16 -3.19 -18.81 17.05
CA TYR A 16 -2.21 -19.12 16.00
C TYR A 16 -2.99 -19.52 14.75
N LEU A 17 -2.63 -18.92 13.62
CA LEU A 17 -3.20 -19.26 12.32
C LEU A 17 -2.21 -20.18 11.61
N ASP A 18 -2.71 -21.21 10.95
CA ASP A 18 -1.95 -22.15 10.14
C ASP A 18 -2.63 -22.40 8.78
N GLY A 19 -1.86 -22.98 7.84
CA GLY A 19 -2.31 -23.35 6.50
C GLY A 19 -3.00 -22.23 5.74
N GLU A 20 -4.06 -22.59 5.02
CA GLU A 20 -4.83 -21.69 4.14
C GLU A 20 -5.41 -20.47 4.89
N ILE A 21 -5.80 -20.64 6.16
CA ILE A 21 -6.36 -19.55 6.97
C ILE A 21 -5.31 -18.48 7.25
N ALA A 22 -4.05 -18.87 7.46
CA ALA A 22 -2.94 -17.94 7.64
C ALA A 22 -2.65 -17.17 6.33
N GLU A 23 -2.68 -17.86 5.19
CA GLU A 23 -2.40 -17.26 3.87
C GLU A 23 -3.45 -16.20 3.47
N GLN A 24 -4.72 -16.46 3.77
CA GLN A 24 -5.81 -15.52 3.44
C GLN A 24 -5.83 -14.27 4.35
N ARG A 25 -5.15 -14.30 5.49
CA ARG A 25 -5.18 -13.23 6.49
C ARG A 25 -3.89 -12.43 6.48
N GLY A 26 -3.78 -11.50 5.54
CA GLY A 26 -2.63 -10.59 5.37
C GLY A 26 -2.43 -9.51 6.46
N GLY A 27 -3.00 -9.69 7.65
CA GLY A 27 -2.86 -8.77 8.78
C GLY A 27 -3.40 -7.35 8.53
N ILE A 28 -2.82 -6.38 9.25
CA ILE A 28 -3.21 -4.96 9.18
C ILE A 28 -3.03 -4.40 7.76
N LEU A 29 -1.96 -4.81 7.06
CA LEU A 29 -1.65 -4.31 5.71
C LEU A 29 -2.64 -4.82 4.66
N GLY A 30 -3.27 -5.98 4.89
CA GLY A 30 -4.34 -6.53 4.05
C GLY A 30 -5.75 -6.03 4.42
N GLN A 31 -5.90 -5.21 5.46
CA GLN A 31 -7.21 -4.80 5.94
C GLN A 31 -7.87 -3.78 4.98
N GLY A 32 -9.09 -4.08 4.54
CA GLY A 32 -9.82 -3.23 3.57
C GLY A 32 -9.96 -1.77 4.00
N SER A 33 -10.16 -1.48 5.29
CA SER A 33 -10.21 -0.09 5.79
C SER A 33 -8.90 0.64 5.61
N LEU A 34 -7.76 -0.03 5.85
CA LEU A 34 -6.45 0.56 5.62
C LEU A 34 -6.20 0.77 4.13
N LEU A 35 -6.49 -0.26 3.31
CA LEU A 35 -6.34 -0.19 1.86
C LEU A 35 -7.13 0.97 1.25
N THR A 36 -8.34 1.22 1.74
CA THR A 36 -9.19 2.35 1.33
C THR A 36 -8.64 3.68 1.85
N ALA A 37 -8.28 3.77 3.13
CA ALA A 37 -7.76 5.00 3.73
C ALA A 37 -6.43 5.46 3.11
N THR A 38 -5.63 4.53 2.60
CA THR A 38 -4.36 4.82 1.90
C THR A 38 -4.51 4.81 0.38
N SER A 39 -5.70 5.10 -0.15
CA SER A 39 -5.98 5.19 -1.59
C SER A 39 -6.70 6.50 -1.92
N TYR A 40 -6.77 6.82 -3.22
CA TYR A 40 -7.66 7.88 -3.70
C TYR A 40 -9.05 7.29 -3.96
N ALA A 41 -10.06 8.17 -4.04
CA ALA A 41 -11.45 7.75 -4.30
C ALA A 41 -11.61 7.01 -5.65
N ASN A 42 -10.79 7.34 -6.64
CA ASN A 42 -10.85 6.79 -8.00
C ASN A 42 -9.76 5.75 -8.31
N ARG A 43 -8.73 5.59 -7.45
CA ARG A 43 -7.61 4.68 -7.72
C ARG A 43 -6.85 4.28 -6.45
N THR A 44 -6.27 3.09 -6.49
CA THR A 44 -5.31 2.64 -5.47
C THR A 44 -4.04 3.51 -5.50
N SER A 45 -3.41 3.73 -4.34
CA SER A 45 -2.16 4.50 -4.27
C SER A 45 -1.06 3.75 -3.50
N PRO A 46 -0.09 3.13 -4.20
CA PRO A 46 1.09 2.56 -3.54
C PRO A 46 1.88 3.59 -2.72
N VAL A 47 1.97 4.82 -3.22
CA VAL A 47 2.72 5.91 -2.58
C VAL A 47 2.11 6.31 -1.24
N LEU A 48 0.79 6.51 -1.17
CA LEU A 48 0.13 6.84 0.10
C LEU A 48 0.23 5.69 1.10
N ARG A 49 0.20 4.45 0.62
CA ARG A 49 0.39 3.26 1.46
C ARG A 49 1.81 3.20 2.03
N GLY A 50 2.84 3.35 1.20
CA GLY A 50 4.24 3.40 1.64
C GLY A 50 4.49 4.53 2.63
N LYS A 51 3.98 5.74 2.36
CA LYS A 51 4.02 6.87 3.30
C LYS A 51 3.39 6.52 4.65
N TRP A 52 2.22 5.86 4.65
CA TRP A 52 1.55 5.46 5.88
C TRP A 52 2.39 4.46 6.69
N VAL A 53 2.98 3.45 6.04
CA VAL A 53 3.87 2.46 6.67
C VAL A 53 5.09 3.15 7.28
N LEU A 54 5.77 4.00 6.50
CA LEU A 54 6.93 4.75 6.98
C LEU A 54 6.62 5.64 8.19
N THR A 55 5.45 6.29 8.18
CA THR A 55 5.06 7.23 9.23
C THR A 55 4.58 6.52 10.50
N ASN A 56 3.71 5.52 10.37
CA ASN A 56 2.97 4.95 11.49
C ASN A 56 3.60 3.66 12.04
N ILE A 57 4.37 2.94 11.22
CA ILE A 57 4.98 1.67 11.61
C ILE A 57 6.49 1.85 11.84
N LEU A 58 7.19 2.46 10.89
CA LEU A 58 8.66 2.56 10.92
C LEU A 58 9.19 3.82 11.61
N GLY A 59 8.35 4.84 11.82
CA GLY A 59 8.75 6.09 12.47
C GLY A 59 9.73 6.95 11.65
N THR A 60 9.79 6.72 10.34
CA THR A 60 10.69 7.41 9.40
C THR A 60 9.87 8.09 8.30
N PRO A 61 9.05 9.11 8.63
CA PRO A 61 8.17 9.74 7.65
C PRO A 61 8.97 10.27 6.45
N PRO A 62 8.50 10.06 5.21
CA PRO A 62 9.19 10.57 4.03
C PRO A 62 9.16 12.10 4.00
N PRO A 63 10.15 12.75 3.35
CA PRO A 63 10.16 14.20 3.17
C PRO A 63 8.92 14.65 2.40
N ALA A 64 8.56 15.94 2.55
CA ALA A 64 7.49 16.51 1.76
C ALA A 64 7.83 16.45 0.26
N PRO A 65 6.85 16.20 -0.62
CA PRO A 65 7.09 16.21 -2.06
C PRO A 65 7.56 17.61 -2.51
N PRO A 66 8.43 17.69 -3.53
CA PRO A 66 8.79 18.97 -4.15
C PRO A 66 7.55 19.72 -4.65
N PRO A 67 7.58 21.07 -4.67
CA PRO A 67 6.57 21.85 -5.37
C PRO A 67 6.57 21.52 -6.87
N ASP A 68 5.41 21.59 -7.52
CA ASP A 68 5.20 21.39 -8.97
C ASP A 68 5.54 19.98 -9.54
N VAL A 69 5.42 18.92 -8.74
CA VAL A 69 5.47 17.55 -9.28
C VAL A 69 4.24 17.28 -10.16
N ALA A 70 4.48 16.85 -11.39
CA ALA A 70 3.43 16.46 -12.33
C ALA A 70 2.65 15.24 -11.82
N ASP A 71 1.34 15.23 -12.06
CA ASP A 71 0.48 14.10 -11.72
C ASP A 71 0.88 12.83 -12.46
N LEU A 72 0.60 11.68 -11.82
CA LEU A 72 0.78 10.38 -12.47
C LEU A 72 -0.13 10.28 -13.70
N PRO A 73 0.41 9.97 -14.90
CA PRO A 73 -0.36 9.86 -16.13
C PRO A 73 -1.57 8.92 -16.00
N GLU A 74 -2.67 9.24 -16.71
CA GLU A 74 -3.86 8.39 -16.70
C GLU A 74 -3.67 7.09 -17.50
N SER A 75 -2.81 7.11 -18.51
CA SER A 75 -2.45 6.01 -19.39
C SER A 75 -0.96 5.66 -19.27
N GLY A 76 -0.57 4.49 -19.81
CA GLY A 76 0.83 4.14 -19.97
C GLY A 76 1.47 4.88 -21.15
N LEU A 77 2.74 4.56 -21.42
CA LEU A 77 3.46 5.03 -22.62
C LEU A 77 2.59 4.93 -23.87
N ASP A 78 2.62 5.99 -24.68
CA ASP A 78 1.92 6.10 -25.96
C ASP A 78 0.40 5.86 -25.87
N GLY A 79 -0.20 6.13 -24.70
CA GLY A 79 -1.64 6.00 -24.49
C GLY A 79 -2.11 4.56 -24.26
N GLN A 80 -1.20 3.59 -24.11
CA GLN A 80 -1.57 2.21 -23.90
C GLN A 80 -2.22 1.99 -22.52
N PRO A 81 -3.14 1.02 -22.39
CA PRO A 81 -3.68 0.63 -21.09
C PRO A 81 -2.55 0.13 -20.19
N ALA A 82 -2.39 0.74 -19.02
CA ALA A 82 -1.40 0.33 -18.04
C ALA A 82 -2.02 0.36 -16.64
N ASN A 83 -1.73 -0.67 -15.85
CA ASN A 83 -2.15 -0.69 -14.46
C ASN A 83 -1.38 0.39 -13.66
N ILE A 84 -1.81 0.67 -12.42
CA ILE A 84 -1.15 1.69 -11.58
C ILE A 84 0.32 1.36 -11.33
N ARG A 85 0.66 0.07 -11.20
CA ARG A 85 2.04 -0.37 -10.96
C ARG A 85 2.93 0.00 -12.13
N ASP A 86 2.53 -0.33 -13.35
CA ASP A 86 3.32 -0.07 -14.56
C ASP A 86 3.52 1.43 -14.80
N ARG A 87 2.47 2.22 -14.58
CA ARG A 87 2.56 3.69 -14.64
C ARG A 87 3.51 4.25 -13.59
N MET A 88 3.49 3.71 -12.38
CA MET A 88 4.40 4.12 -11.31
C MET A 88 5.86 3.75 -11.63
N LEU A 89 6.08 2.57 -12.24
CA LEU A 89 7.39 2.12 -12.71
C LEU A 89 7.96 3.07 -13.79
N GLN A 90 7.10 3.60 -14.66
CA GLN A 90 7.48 4.60 -15.66
C GLN A 90 7.79 5.95 -15.00
N HIS A 91 6.92 6.42 -14.11
CA HIS A 91 7.10 7.69 -13.40
C HIS A 91 8.41 7.74 -12.59
N ARG A 92 8.75 6.66 -11.89
CA ARG A 92 10.00 6.59 -11.10
C ARG A 92 11.27 6.44 -11.94
N ALA A 93 11.15 6.21 -13.24
CA ALA A 93 12.32 6.13 -14.12
C ALA A 93 13.00 7.49 -14.28
N ASP A 94 12.29 8.59 -13.98
CA ASP A 94 12.87 9.92 -13.88
C ASP A 94 13.84 10.00 -12.67
N PRO A 95 15.12 10.36 -12.89
CA PRO A 95 16.08 10.55 -11.81
C PRO A 95 15.60 11.52 -10.71
N ALA A 96 14.81 12.54 -11.07
CA ALA A 96 14.25 13.50 -10.11
C ALA A 96 13.23 12.87 -9.15
N CYS A 97 12.52 11.83 -9.59
CA CYS A 97 11.50 11.15 -8.80
C CYS A 97 12.08 9.97 -8.01
N SER A 98 13.03 9.22 -8.60
CA SER A 98 13.58 8.00 -8.01
C SER A 98 14.17 8.17 -6.60
N GLY A 99 14.80 9.32 -6.31
CA GLY A 99 15.49 9.57 -5.05
C GLY A 99 14.56 9.57 -3.82
N CYS A 100 13.36 10.15 -3.94
CA CYS A 100 12.37 10.16 -2.86
C CYS A 100 11.60 8.84 -2.79
N HIS A 101 11.45 8.14 -3.92
CA HIS A 101 10.65 6.92 -4.05
C HIS A 101 11.38 5.64 -3.62
N ALA A 102 12.71 5.60 -3.72
CA ALA A 102 13.53 4.44 -3.38
C ALA A 102 13.21 3.77 -2.01
N PRO A 103 12.98 4.52 -0.91
CA PRO A 103 12.61 3.91 0.38
C PRO A 103 11.12 3.53 0.49
N MET A 104 10.25 4.08 -0.37
CA MET A 104 8.79 3.86 -0.32
C MET A 104 8.32 2.74 -1.22
N ASP A 105 8.80 2.69 -2.46
CA ASP A 105 8.31 1.80 -3.52
C ASP A 105 8.47 0.28 -3.25
N PRO A 106 9.48 -0.20 -2.50
CA PRO A 106 9.62 -1.63 -2.20
C PRO A 106 8.65 -2.16 -1.12
N LEU A 107 7.91 -1.27 -0.44
CA LEU A 107 6.99 -1.59 0.65
C LEU A 107 5.56 -1.86 0.14
#